data_AF-A0A2V7UK37-F1
#
_entry.id   AF-A0A2V7UK37-F1
#
_cell.length_a   1.000
_cell.length_b   1.000
_cell.length_c   1.000
_cell.angle_alpha   90.00
_cell.angle_beta   90.00
_cell.angle_gamma   90.00
#
_symmetry.space_group_name_H-M   'P 1'
#
loop_
_entity.id
_entity.type
_entity.pdbx_description
1 polymer ?
#
loop_
_entity_poly.entity_id
_entity_poly.type
_entity_poly.pdbx_seq_one_letter_code
_entity_poly.pdbx_strand_id
1 'polypeptide(L)'
;MIFFDDVHLSALSAERTRAPLVRFLQSETREGDWVTVVSPVAGVKWTARTAFEHRQLLAVIQGLKGLLVRDPFKDKTSDFEAMRAAEYGGRDYKPPPGPNSTFRASPDLVAYERYALAQRRIRQSLGGLADAIQSIAGFRGRKSLILYSEGFVWSRDMPEYDQTIELARRAHVAVYFVDPRGLASGRPMADGEPGGPSLIQLDTEAGGTSYVATATGGRISISNDATALLHDAMVESSAYYLLGFQPSPGEPGERKLKVRVRREGLTVRAPDRYLAGEPATSSKPVPPAVQALGLVSDATDIPLRVSTLFLDTSARGEVTTTVAVELDKDAAVSGERHLNLLVEAHPLDRGEPVRDTSELSIPLG
;
A
#
# COMPACT_ATOMS: atom_id res chain seq x y z
N MET A 1 6.77 -3.52 1.18
CA MET A 1 5.69 -4.52 1.15
C MET A 1 5.24 -4.73 -0.29
N ILE A 2 4.97 -5.97 -0.69
CA ILE A 2 4.43 -6.36 -1.99
C ILE A 2 2.98 -6.80 -1.78
N PHE A 3 2.07 -6.13 -2.47
CA PHE A 3 0.66 -6.46 -2.53
C PHE A 3 0.35 -7.04 -3.90
N PHE A 4 -0.01 -8.31 -3.93
CA PHE A 4 -0.40 -9.04 -5.11
C PHE A 4 -1.92 -9.07 -5.18
N ASP A 5 -2.49 -8.25 -6.07
CA ASP A 5 -3.94 -8.10 -6.21
C ASP A 5 -4.54 -9.30 -6.96
N ASP A 6 -4.66 -10.43 -6.28
CA ASP A 6 -5.24 -11.64 -6.83
C ASP A 6 -6.70 -11.46 -7.31
N VAL A 7 -7.40 -10.40 -6.88
CA VAL A 7 -8.74 -10.04 -7.37
C VAL A 7 -8.71 -9.51 -8.80
N HIS A 8 -7.73 -8.66 -9.13
CA HIS A 8 -7.61 -8.01 -10.45
C HIS A 8 -6.47 -8.54 -11.31
N LEU A 9 -5.72 -9.54 -10.87
CA LEU A 9 -4.73 -10.22 -11.71
C LEU A 9 -5.36 -11.42 -12.41
N SER A 10 -5.20 -11.50 -13.74
CA SER A 10 -5.46 -12.75 -14.46
C SER A 10 -4.36 -13.77 -14.19
N ALA A 11 -4.62 -15.05 -14.50
CA ALA A 11 -3.62 -16.10 -14.37
C ALA A 11 -2.34 -15.80 -15.18
N LEU A 12 -2.48 -15.25 -16.39
CA LEU A 12 -1.35 -14.88 -17.23
C LEU A 12 -0.55 -13.69 -16.65
N SER A 13 -1.23 -12.64 -16.19
CA SER A 13 -0.57 -11.49 -15.55
C SER A 13 0.10 -11.87 -14.23
N ALA A 14 -0.47 -12.82 -13.49
CA ALA A 14 0.15 -13.41 -12.32
C ALA A 14 1.48 -14.08 -12.68
N GLU A 15 1.51 -14.91 -13.72
CA GLU A 15 2.76 -15.55 -14.21
C GLU A 15 3.79 -14.51 -14.64
N ARG A 16 3.37 -13.46 -15.37
CA ARG A 16 4.23 -12.35 -15.80
C ARG A 16 4.85 -11.58 -14.62
N THR A 17 4.16 -11.53 -13.48
CA THR A 17 4.67 -10.88 -12.25
C THR A 17 5.77 -11.68 -11.55
N ARG A 18 5.66 -13.02 -11.53
CA ARG A 18 6.51 -13.86 -10.66
C ARG A 18 8.00 -13.74 -10.97
N ALA A 19 8.39 -13.83 -12.25
CA ALA A 19 9.80 -13.84 -12.63
C ALA A 19 10.54 -12.50 -12.39
N PRO A 20 9.99 -11.33 -12.75
CA PRO A 20 10.55 -10.03 -12.35
C PRO A 20 10.63 -9.87 -10.84
N LEU A 21 9.59 -10.29 -10.11
CA LEU A 21 9.54 -10.16 -8.66
C LEU A 21 10.63 -10.99 -7.96
N VAL A 22 10.82 -12.25 -8.40
CA VAL A 22 11.90 -13.12 -7.89
C VAL A 22 13.26 -12.48 -8.14
N ARG A 23 13.50 -11.96 -9.35
CA ARG A 23 14.77 -11.30 -9.69
C ARG A 23 15.03 -10.08 -8.81
N PHE A 24 14.03 -9.22 -8.64
CA PHE A 24 14.13 -8.06 -7.76
C PHE A 24 14.48 -8.46 -6.32
N LEU A 25 13.78 -9.44 -5.76
CA LEU A 25 14.05 -9.86 -4.38
C LEU A 25 15.44 -10.45 -4.21
N GLN A 26 15.96 -11.13 -5.23
CA GLN A 26 17.32 -11.68 -5.21
C GLN A 26 18.41 -10.62 -5.36
N SER A 27 18.16 -9.51 -6.08
CA SER A 27 19.19 -8.49 -6.35
C SER A 27 19.15 -7.30 -5.40
N GLU A 28 17.95 -6.86 -5.02
CA GLU A 28 17.76 -5.59 -4.32
C GLU A 28 17.53 -5.73 -2.82
N THR A 29 17.19 -6.92 -2.33
CA THR A 29 16.98 -7.13 -0.89
C THR A 29 18.21 -7.67 -0.19
N ARG A 30 18.43 -7.20 1.04
CA ARG A 30 19.56 -7.56 1.89
C ARG A 30 19.09 -8.25 3.15
N GLU A 31 20.01 -8.94 3.82
CA GLU A 31 19.79 -9.41 5.17
C GLU A 31 19.50 -8.22 6.10
N GLY A 32 18.35 -8.25 6.77
CA GLY A 32 17.82 -7.13 7.55
C GLY A 32 16.65 -6.40 6.90
N ASP A 33 16.40 -6.57 5.60
CA ASP A 33 15.21 -6.01 4.95
C ASP A 33 13.97 -6.83 5.28
N TRP A 34 12.89 -6.14 5.67
CA TRP A 34 11.61 -6.78 5.96
C TRP A 34 10.74 -6.78 4.71
N VAL A 35 10.50 -7.97 4.16
CA VAL A 35 9.72 -8.15 2.94
C VAL A 35 8.43 -8.89 3.27
N THR A 36 7.32 -8.18 3.20
CA THR A 36 5.98 -8.80 3.29
C THR A 36 5.36 -8.96 1.92
N VAL A 37 4.82 -10.14 1.64
CA VAL A 37 4.00 -10.48 0.48
C VAL A 37 2.56 -10.73 0.94
N VAL A 38 1.60 -10.03 0.33
CA VAL A 38 0.16 -10.13 0.64
C VAL A 38 -0.61 -10.51 -0.63
N SER A 39 -1.55 -11.45 -0.51
CA SER A 39 -2.54 -11.82 -1.54
C SER A 39 -3.90 -11.92 -0.86
N PRO A 40 -4.82 -10.96 -1.07
CA PRO A 40 -5.97 -10.76 -0.19
C PRO A 40 -6.99 -11.91 -0.25
N VAL A 41 -7.30 -12.45 -1.43
CA VAL A 41 -8.30 -13.53 -1.55
C VAL A 41 -7.69 -14.90 -1.26
N ALA A 42 -6.46 -15.13 -1.68
CA ALA A 42 -5.73 -16.37 -1.37
C ALA A 42 -5.32 -16.47 0.10
N GLY A 43 -5.49 -15.40 0.90
CA GLY A 43 -5.15 -15.36 2.31
C GLY A 43 -3.64 -15.45 2.58
N VAL A 44 -2.81 -15.16 1.58
CA VAL A 44 -1.36 -15.17 1.74
C VAL A 44 -0.95 -13.91 2.45
N LYS A 45 -0.29 -14.06 3.60
CA LYS A 45 0.43 -12.98 4.27
C LYS A 45 1.70 -13.56 4.85
N TRP A 46 2.81 -13.32 4.16
CA TRP A 46 4.11 -13.86 4.51
C TRP A 46 5.12 -12.74 4.69
N THR A 47 5.85 -12.72 5.80
CA THR A 47 6.92 -11.76 6.03
C THR A 47 8.25 -12.48 6.19
N ALA A 48 9.22 -12.13 5.36
CA ALA A 48 10.62 -12.49 5.56
C ALA A 48 11.35 -11.41 6.35
N ARG A 49 12.00 -11.82 7.44
CA ARG A 49 12.79 -10.97 8.35
C ARG A 49 14.23 -11.48 8.49
N THR A 50 14.42 -12.78 8.31
CA THR A 50 15.70 -13.49 8.42
C THR A 50 16.15 -14.05 7.07
N ALA A 51 17.45 -14.35 6.92
CA ALA A 51 17.97 -15.01 5.72
C ALA A 51 17.27 -16.36 5.41
N PHE A 52 16.81 -17.08 6.44
CA PHE A 52 16.05 -18.32 6.26
C PHE A 52 14.67 -18.08 5.64
N GLU A 53 13.91 -17.11 6.15
CA GLU A 53 12.58 -16.76 5.62
C GLU A 53 12.66 -16.13 4.24
N HIS A 54 13.73 -15.36 3.96
CA HIS A 54 14.01 -14.80 2.64
C HIS A 54 14.16 -15.89 1.57
N ARG A 55 14.80 -17.03 1.90
CA ARG A 55 14.86 -18.20 0.99
C ARG A 55 13.48 -18.80 0.68
N GLN A 56 12.49 -18.60 1.55
CA GLN A 56 11.13 -19.11 1.35
C GLN A 56 10.27 -18.20 0.47
N LEU A 57 10.66 -16.93 0.26
CA LEU A 57 9.91 -15.99 -0.59
C LEU A 57 9.70 -16.54 -2.01
N LEU A 58 10.67 -17.29 -2.55
CA LEU A 58 10.54 -17.93 -3.85
C LEU A 58 9.32 -18.86 -3.92
N ALA A 59 9.16 -19.73 -2.93
CA ALA A 59 8.04 -20.67 -2.86
C ALA A 59 6.70 -19.92 -2.67
N VAL A 60 6.69 -18.88 -1.85
CA VAL A 60 5.50 -18.02 -1.65
C VAL A 60 5.08 -17.38 -2.97
N ILE A 61 6.02 -16.79 -3.72
CA ILE A 61 5.74 -16.12 -4.99
C ILE A 61 5.28 -17.10 -6.06
N GLN A 62 5.86 -18.30 -6.11
CA GLN A 62 5.41 -19.36 -7.02
C GLN A 62 3.96 -19.79 -6.75
N GLY A 63 3.51 -19.71 -5.49
CA GLY A 63 2.15 -20.01 -5.08
C GLY A 63 1.11 -18.94 -5.43
N LEU A 64 1.53 -17.69 -5.72
CA LEU A 64 0.61 -16.59 -6.00
C LEU A 64 -0.13 -16.79 -7.32
N LYS A 65 -1.47 -16.74 -7.30
CA LYS A 65 -2.31 -16.95 -8.48
C LYS A 65 -3.24 -15.75 -8.68
N GLY A 66 -3.40 -15.34 -9.93
CA GLY A 66 -4.43 -14.38 -10.31
C GLY A 66 -5.79 -15.07 -10.41
N LEU A 67 -6.82 -14.45 -9.84
CA LEU A 67 -8.19 -14.96 -9.79
C LEU A 67 -9.14 -14.15 -10.68
N LEU A 68 -8.65 -13.13 -11.39
CA LEU A 68 -9.45 -12.40 -12.36
C LEU A 68 -9.75 -13.31 -13.56
N VAL A 69 -11.00 -13.73 -13.65
CA VAL A 69 -11.53 -14.44 -14.81
C VAL A 69 -12.21 -13.42 -15.71
N ARG A 70 -11.66 -13.22 -16.91
CA ARG A 70 -12.32 -12.49 -18.01
C ARG A 70 -12.72 -13.51 -19.07
N ASP A 71 -13.98 -13.51 -19.49
CA ASP A 71 -14.44 -14.30 -20.63
C ASP A 71 -14.43 -13.40 -21.87
N PRO A 72 -13.40 -13.44 -22.74
CA PRO A 72 -13.29 -12.51 -23.87
C PRO A 72 -14.45 -12.63 -24.87
N PHE A 73 -15.24 -13.71 -24.83
CA PHE A 73 -16.38 -13.91 -25.71
C PHE A 73 -17.69 -13.39 -25.11
N LYS A 74 -17.81 -13.35 -23.77
CA LYS A 74 -18.99 -12.83 -23.05
C LYS A 74 -18.80 -11.41 -22.51
N ASP A 75 -17.58 -11.05 -22.15
CA ASP A 75 -17.18 -9.76 -21.56
C ASP A 75 -16.81 -8.76 -22.66
N LYS A 76 -17.81 -8.44 -23.49
CA LYS A 76 -17.67 -7.46 -24.58
C LYS A 76 -17.69 -6.00 -24.11
N THR A 77 -18.02 -5.77 -22.84
CA THR A 77 -18.11 -4.46 -22.22
C THR A 77 -17.10 -4.41 -21.09
N SER A 78 -16.22 -3.42 -21.12
CA SER A 78 -15.21 -3.25 -20.08
C SER A 78 -15.82 -2.74 -18.76
N ASP A 79 -15.07 -2.82 -17.66
CA ASP A 79 -15.52 -2.29 -16.38
C ASP A 79 -15.73 -0.77 -16.46
N PHE A 80 -14.89 -0.06 -17.23
CA PHE A 80 -15.06 1.37 -17.46
C PHE A 80 -16.29 1.71 -18.29
N GLU A 81 -16.58 0.95 -19.35
CA GLU A 81 -17.78 1.15 -20.15
C GLU A 81 -19.04 0.86 -19.34
N ALA A 82 -19.03 -0.19 -18.52
CA ALA A 82 -20.11 -0.53 -17.61
C ALA A 82 -20.33 0.57 -16.56
N MET A 83 -19.26 1.04 -15.91
CA MET A 83 -19.29 2.19 -15.01
C MET A 83 -19.84 3.44 -15.70
N ARG A 84 -19.33 3.76 -16.89
CA ARG A 84 -19.75 4.95 -17.64
C ARG A 84 -21.25 4.90 -17.96
N ALA A 85 -21.75 3.75 -18.39
CA ALA A 85 -23.16 3.57 -18.69
C ALA A 85 -24.02 3.63 -17.42
N ALA A 86 -23.58 3.02 -16.32
CA ALA A 86 -24.32 3.01 -15.06
C ALA A 86 -24.34 4.40 -14.37
N GLU A 87 -23.24 5.15 -14.38
CA GLU A 87 -23.13 6.46 -13.72
C GLU A 87 -23.62 7.62 -14.62
N TYR A 88 -23.40 7.56 -15.94
CA TYR A 88 -23.65 8.68 -16.85
C TYR A 88 -24.63 8.35 -18.00
N GLY A 89 -25.14 7.12 -18.10
CA GLY A 89 -25.96 6.65 -19.22
C GLY A 89 -27.28 7.41 -19.44
N GLY A 90 -27.76 8.14 -18.42
CA GLY A 90 -28.97 8.96 -18.48
C GLY A 90 -28.93 10.17 -19.43
N ARG A 91 -27.86 10.40 -20.19
CA ARG A 91 -27.80 11.52 -21.14
C ARG A 91 -27.83 11.18 -22.62
N ASP A 92 -27.40 10.00 -23.12
CA ASP A 92 -27.45 9.67 -24.57
C ASP A 92 -27.05 8.21 -24.95
N TYR A 93 -27.02 7.25 -24.02
CA TYR A 93 -26.46 5.91 -24.35
C TYR A 93 -27.42 5.04 -25.17
N LYS A 94 -27.03 4.70 -26.42
CA LYS A 94 -27.67 3.66 -27.24
C LYS A 94 -26.75 2.42 -27.31
N PRO A 95 -27.12 1.30 -26.69
CA PRO A 95 -26.35 0.06 -26.74
C PRO A 95 -26.32 -0.53 -28.16
N PRO A 96 -25.21 -1.13 -28.61
CA PRO A 96 -25.15 -1.77 -29.92
C PRO A 96 -26.08 -3.01 -29.97
N PRO A 97 -26.83 -3.22 -31.07
CA PRO A 97 -27.74 -4.36 -31.18
C PRO A 97 -26.94 -5.67 -31.28
N GLY A 98 -27.02 -6.50 -30.24
CA GLY A 98 -26.51 -7.87 -30.28
C GLY A 98 -27.37 -8.77 -31.19
N PRO A 99 -26.76 -9.69 -31.96
CA PRO A 99 -27.49 -10.62 -32.81
C PRO A 99 -28.19 -11.68 -31.95
N ASN A 100 -29.52 -11.74 -32.05
CA ASN A 100 -30.39 -12.79 -31.50
C ASN A 100 -30.39 -13.00 -29.97
N SER A 101 -31.10 -12.16 -29.21
CA SER A 101 -31.59 -12.56 -27.88
C SER A 101 -33.11 -12.32 -27.75
N THR A 102 -33.84 -13.41 -27.52
CA THR A 102 -35.30 -13.48 -27.31
C THR A 102 -35.71 -13.33 -25.85
N PHE A 103 -34.75 -13.04 -24.97
CA PHE A 103 -34.95 -12.52 -23.61
C PHE A 103 -33.93 -11.40 -23.41
N ARG A 104 -34.37 -10.16 -23.20
CA ARG A 104 -33.48 -9.01 -23.04
C ARG A 104 -33.70 -8.36 -21.68
N ALA A 105 -32.79 -8.61 -20.74
CA ALA A 105 -32.49 -7.59 -19.75
C ALA A 105 -32.16 -6.30 -20.53
N SER A 106 -32.69 -5.15 -20.11
CA SER A 106 -32.32 -3.89 -20.77
C SER A 106 -30.79 -3.76 -20.71
N PRO A 107 -30.13 -3.25 -21.76
CA PRO A 107 -28.67 -3.12 -21.75
C PRO A 107 -28.14 -2.29 -20.58
N ASP A 108 -28.98 -1.39 -20.04
CA ASP A 108 -28.71 -0.64 -18.81
C ASP A 108 -28.63 -1.54 -17.57
N LEU A 109 -29.50 -2.56 -17.46
CA LEU A 109 -29.43 -3.55 -16.38
C LEU A 109 -28.15 -4.39 -16.46
N VAL A 110 -27.73 -4.78 -17.67
CA VAL A 110 -26.48 -5.53 -17.88
C VAL A 110 -25.26 -4.68 -17.48
N ALA A 111 -25.25 -3.40 -17.86
CA ALA A 111 -24.20 -2.48 -17.46
C ALA A 111 -24.17 -2.27 -15.94
N TYR A 112 -25.34 -2.11 -15.30
CA TYR A 112 -25.47 -1.96 -13.86
C TYR A 112 -24.98 -3.20 -13.10
N GLU A 113 -25.37 -4.41 -13.54
CA GLU A 113 -24.90 -5.66 -12.94
C GLU A 113 -23.39 -5.83 -13.08
N ARG A 114 -22.82 -5.55 -14.26
CA ARG A 114 -21.38 -5.58 -14.48
C ARG A 114 -20.64 -4.57 -13.60
N TYR A 115 -21.14 -3.35 -13.52
CA TYR A 115 -20.56 -2.32 -12.68
C TYR A 115 -20.62 -2.70 -11.19
N ALA A 116 -21.75 -3.26 -10.73
CA ALA A 116 -21.88 -3.75 -9.37
C ALA A 116 -20.89 -4.90 -9.05
N LEU A 117 -20.60 -5.79 -10.02
CA LEU A 117 -19.56 -6.80 -9.89
C LEU A 117 -18.16 -6.18 -9.83
N ALA A 118 -17.88 -5.16 -10.65
CA ALA A 118 -16.63 -4.42 -10.58
C ALA A 118 -16.45 -3.72 -9.22
N GLN A 119 -17.49 -3.07 -8.69
CA GLN A 119 -17.48 -2.45 -7.36
C GLN A 119 -17.21 -3.46 -6.25
N ARG A 120 -17.73 -4.70 -6.34
CA ARG A 120 -17.41 -5.77 -5.38
C ARG A 120 -15.91 -6.14 -5.42
N ARG A 121 -15.33 -6.29 -6.61
CA ARG A 121 -13.89 -6.56 -6.77
C ARG A 121 -13.04 -5.41 -6.24
N ILE A 122 -13.41 -4.17 -6.55
CA ILE A 122 -12.75 -2.95 -6.04
C ILE A 122 -12.78 -2.95 -4.51
N ARG A 123 -13.94 -3.21 -3.89
CA ARG A 123 -14.07 -3.28 -2.43
C ARG A 123 -13.17 -4.35 -1.81
N GLN A 124 -13.08 -5.52 -2.42
CA GLN A 124 -12.19 -6.58 -1.95
C GLN A 124 -10.72 -6.16 -2.01
N SER A 125 -10.31 -5.48 -3.08
CA SER A 125 -8.93 -5.04 -3.28
C SER A 125 -8.55 -3.89 -2.35
N LEU A 126 -9.43 -2.89 -2.21
CA LEU A 126 -9.24 -1.78 -1.28
C LEU A 126 -9.28 -2.24 0.18
N GLY A 127 -10.17 -3.18 0.54
CA GLY A 127 -10.19 -3.79 1.86
C GLY A 127 -8.90 -4.53 2.18
N GLY A 128 -8.42 -5.38 1.25
CA GLY A 128 -7.13 -6.04 1.40
C GLY A 128 -5.96 -5.06 1.50
N LEU A 129 -5.98 -3.98 0.69
CA LEU A 129 -4.96 -2.94 0.73
C LEU A 129 -4.97 -2.20 2.07
N ALA A 130 -6.16 -1.91 2.62
CA ALA A 130 -6.31 -1.31 3.93
C ALA A 130 -5.74 -2.22 5.04
N ASP A 131 -6.06 -3.51 5.03
CA ASP A 131 -5.51 -4.49 5.97
C ASP A 131 -3.97 -4.58 5.86
N ALA A 132 -3.45 -4.57 4.63
CA ALA A 132 -2.02 -4.59 4.36
C ALA A 132 -1.32 -3.32 4.90
N ILE A 133 -1.90 -2.14 4.66
CA ILE A 133 -1.39 -0.86 5.19
C ILE A 133 -1.41 -0.88 6.73
N GLN A 134 -2.53 -1.30 7.33
CA GLN A 134 -2.68 -1.38 8.78
C GLN A 134 -1.60 -2.29 9.39
N SER A 135 -1.28 -3.40 8.71
CA SER A 135 -0.28 -4.36 9.20
C SER A 135 1.14 -3.80 9.30
N ILE A 136 1.45 -2.74 8.53
CA ILE A 136 2.74 -2.04 8.55
C ILE A 136 2.66 -0.64 9.16
N ALA A 137 1.50 -0.23 9.68
CA ALA A 137 1.33 1.12 10.23
C ALA A 137 2.24 1.38 11.44
N GLY A 138 2.54 0.36 12.24
CA GLY A 138 3.38 0.47 13.43
C GLY A 138 4.87 0.75 13.17
N PHE A 139 5.37 0.53 11.96
CA PHE A 139 6.77 0.85 11.66
C PHE A 139 6.97 2.34 11.50
N ARG A 140 8.02 2.86 12.13
CA ARG A 140 8.48 4.23 11.93
C ARG A 140 9.02 4.39 10.51
N GLY A 141 8.93 5.62 9.99
CA GLY A 141 9.46 5.95 8.68
C GLY A 141 8.45 5.86 7.54
N ARG A 142 8.84 6.41 6.39
CA ARG A 142 8.12 6.27 5.12
C ARG A 142 8.23 4.83 4.64
N LYS A 143 7.10 4.25 4.30
CA LYS A 143 6.97 2.86 3.84
C LYS A 143 6.56 2.83 2.38
N SER A 144 7.04 1.84 1.65
CA SER A 144 6.67 1.61 0.26
C SER A 144 5.85 0.33 0.14
N LEU A 145 4.68 0.45 -0.48
CA LEU A 145 3.81 -0.67 -0.85
C LEU A 145 3.75 -0.76 -2.37
N ILE A 146 4.13 -1.90 -2.93
CA ILE A 146 4.06 -2.15 -4.37
C ILE A 146 2.81 -2.96 -4.67
N LEU A 147 1.89 -2.39 -5.42
CA LEU A 147 0.64 -2.98 -5.85
C LEU A 147 0.80 -3.55 -7.26
N TYR A 148 0.88 -4.88 -7.37
CA TYR A 148 0.76 -5.59 -8.63
C TYR A 148 -0.71 -5.85 -8.93
N SER A 149 -1.25 -5.25 -9.98
CA SER A 149 -2.67 -5.35 -10.36
C SER A 149 -2.84 -5.11 -11.86
N GLU A 150 -3.91 -5.59 -12.51
CA GLU A 150 -4.26 -5.12 -13.86
C GLU A 150 -5.04 -3.78 -13.84
N GLY A 151 -5.21 -3.22 -12.65
CA GLY A 151 -5.92 -1.98 -12.43
C GLY A 151 -7.43 -2.15 -12.28
N PHE A 152 -8.04 -1.15 -11.67
CA PHE A 152 -9.48 -1.04 -11.52
C PHE A 152 -9.98 0.40 -11.66
N VAL A 153 -11.23 0.55 -12.08
CA VAL A 153 -11.86 1.83 -12.43
C VAL A 153 -12.15 2.70 -11.23
N TRP A 154 -12.08 4.02 -11.39
CA TRP A 154 -12.40 4.96 -10.32
C TRP A 154 -13.91 5.17 -10.19
N SER A 155 -14.49 4.57 -9.13
CA SER A 155 -15.90 4.75 -8.74
C SER A 155 -16.01 5.86 -7.70
N ARG A 156 -16.59 7.01 -8.06
CA ARG A 156 -16.63 8.21 -7.19
C ARG A 156 -17.44 8.01 -5.91
N ASP A 157 -18.47 7.18 -5.98
CA ASP A 157 -19.40 6.97 -4.85
C ASP A 157 -18.91 5.89 -3.86
N MET A 158 -17.67 5.43 -3.99
CA MET A 158 -17.07 4.42 -3.09
C MET A 158 -16.19 5.08 -2.03
N PRO A 159 -16.63 5.16 -0.75
CA PRO A 159 -15.84 5.74 0.33
C PRO A 159 -14.56 4.94 0.64
N GLU A 160 -14.48 3.68 0.22
CA GLU A 160 -13.33 2.80 0.45
C GLU A 160 -12.04 3.36 -0.15
N TYR A 161 -12.13 4.16 -1.22
CA TYR A 161 -10.97 4.86 -1.80
C TYR A 161 -10.35 5.83 -0.80
N ASP A 162 -11.18 6.74 -0.31
CA ASP A 162 -10.78 7.80 0.61
C ASP A 162 -10.31 7.22 1.94
N GLN A 163 -11.00 6.18 2.44
CA GLN A 163 -10.59 5.44 3.63
C GLN A 163 -9.19 4.83 3.48
N THR A 164 -8.92 4.19 2.34
CA THR A 164 -7.63 3.55 2.05
C THR A 164 -6.52 4.59 1.89
N ILE A 165 -6.81 5.71 1.21
CA ILE A 165 -5.86 6.83 1.02
C ILE A 165 -5.51 7.47 2.36
N GLU A 166 -6.51 7.78 3.20
CA GLU A 166 -6.25 8.36 4.52
C GLU A 166 -5.48 7.42 5.43
N LEU A 167 -5.81 6.13 5.41
CA LEU A 167 -5.07 5.12 6.16
C LEU A 167 -3.60 5.06 5.71
N ALA A 168 -3.35 5.01 4.40
CA ALA A 168 -2.00 5.03 3.84
C ALA A 168 -1.23 6.29 4.27
N ARG A 169 -1.86 7.46 4.18
CA ARG A 169 -1.24 8.74 4.58
C ARG A 169 -0.87 8.77 6.04
N ARG A 170 -1.78 8.36 6.94
CA ARG A 170 -1.53 8.28 8.39
C ARG A 170 -0.43 7.30 8.73
N ALA A 171 -0.39 6.18 8.03
CA ALA A 171 0.66 5.18 8.15
C ALA A 171 1.95 5.58 7.42
N HIS A 172 2.06 6.73 6.76
CA HIS A 172 3.22 7.10 5.92
C HIS A 172 3.57 6.07 4.84
N VAL A 173 2.56 5.42 4.26
CA VAL A 173 2.70 4.45 3.15
C VAL A 173 2.47 5.13 1.81
N ALA A 174 3.44 5.03 0.91
CA ALA A 174 3.29 5.39 -0.50
C ALA A 174 2.99 4.13 -1.33
N VAL A 175 1.96 4.20 -2.17
CA VAL A 175 1.51 3.06 -3.00
C VAL A 175 2.04 3.20 -4.43
N TYR A 176 2.82 2.21 -4.85
CA TYR A 176 3.44 2.12 -6.17
C TYR A 176 2.71 1.08 -7.01
N PHE A 177 2.01 1.49 -8.06
CA PHE A 177 1.24 0.62 -8.93
C PHE A 177 2.11 0.04 -10.06
N VAL A 178 2.04 -1.27 -10.27
CA VAL A 178 2.67 -1.99 -11.39
C VAL A 178 1.62 -2.83 -12.10
N ASP A 179 1.42 -2.56 -13.40
CA ASP A 179 0.64 -3.43 -14.28
C ASP A 179 1.55 -4.50 -14.90
N PRO A 180 1.36 -5.80 -14.58
CA PRO A 180 2.23 -6.87 -15.09
C PRO A 180 2.13 -7.09 -16.60
N ARG A 181 1.09 -6.55 -17.26
CA ARG A 181 0.95 -6.61 -18.71
C ARG A 181 1.91 -5.66 -19.41
N GLY A 182 2.51 -4.74 -18.67
CA GLY A 182 3.36 -3.69 -19.22
C GLY A 182 2.57 -2.64 -19.98
N LEU A 183 3.25 -1.72 -20.66
CA LEU A 183 2.61 -0.77 -21.58
C LEU A 183 2.69 -1.29 -23.01
N ALA A 184 1.59 -1.27 -23.76
CA ALA A 184 1.65 -1.52 -25.20
C ALA A 184 1.69 -0.23 -26.02
N SER A 185 2.35 -0.31 -27.17
CA SER A 185 2.26 0.68 -28.24
C SER A 185 0.92 0.63 -29.00
N GLY A 186 -0.08 -0.13 -28.52
CA GLY A 186 -1.36 -0.35 -29.21
C GLY A 186 -1.31 -1.38 -30.35
N ARG A 187 -0.26 -2.22 -30.43
CA ARG A 187 -0.17 -3.34 -31.39
C ARG A 187 -0.27 -4.69 -30.65
N PRO A 188 -0.92 -5.72 -31.22
CA PRO A 188 -0.88 -7.07 -30.67
C PRO A 188 0.58 -7.55 -30.60
N MET A 189 0.91 -8.33 -29.58
CA MET A 189 2.21 -8.98 -29.49
C MET A 189 2.36 -10.03 -30.60
N ALA A 190 3.61 -10.43 -30.89
CA ALA A 190 3.93 -11.34 -32.01
C ALA A 190 3.29 -12.74 -31.87
N ASP A 191 2.88 -13.11 -30.66
CA ASP A 191 2.20 -14.35 -30.26
C ASP A 191 0.66 -14.24 -30.35
N GLY A 192 0.11 -13.11 -30.80
CA GLY A 192 -1.34 -12.90 -30.89
C GLY A 192 -2.01 -12.55 -29.55
N GLU A 193 -1.22 -12.43 -28.49
CA GLU A 193 -1.70 -11.97 -27.18
C GLU A 193 -2.04 -10.46 -27.22
N PRO A 194 -3.08 -10.02 -26.49
CA PRO A 194 -3.32 -8.61 -26.27
C PRO A 194 -2.07 -7.97 -25.64
N GLY A 195 -1.58 -6.88 -26.24
CA GLY A 195 -0.55 -6.06 -25.60
C GLY A 195 -1.03 -5.48 -24.27
N GLY A 196 -0.11 -4.99 -23.44
CA GLY A 196 -0.44 -4.22 -22.24
C GLY A 196 -1.37 -3.00 -22.49
N PRO A 197 -1.92 -2.36 -21.45
CA PRO A 197 -2.78 -1.20 -21.61
C PRO A 197 -2.13 -0.07 -22.41
N SER A 198 -2.96 0.66 -23.17
CA SER A 198 -2.59 1.97 -23.71
C SER A 198 -2.65 3.05 -22.61
N LEU A 199 -2.07 4.23 -22.85
CA LEU A 199 -2.18 5.36 -21.91
C LEU A 199 -3.64 5.75 -21.61
N ILE A 200 -4.50 5.72 -22.64
CA ILE A 200 -5.94 5.98 -22.46
C ILE A 200 -6.56 4.93 -21.55
N GLN A 201 -6.18 3.66 -21.72
CA GLN A 201 -6.70 2.57 -20.90
C GLN A 201 -6.21 2.63 -19.46
N LEU A 202 -4.99 3.12 -19.22
CA LEU A 202 -4.48 3.41 -17.87
C LEU A 202 -5.31 4.51 -17.18
N ASP A 203 -5.63 5.58 -17.92
CA ASP A 203 -6.46 6.69 -17.40
C ASP A 203 -7.92 6.26 -17.14
N THR A 204 -8.42 5.21 -17.82
CA THR A 204 -9.80 4.74 -17.67
C THR A 204 -9.91 3.48 -16.80
N GLU A 205 -9.40 2.34 -17.25
CA GLU A 205 -9.53 1.02 -16.60
C GLU A 205 -8.71 0.91 -15.32
N ALA A 206 -7.59 1.62 -15.24
CA ALA A 206 -6.74 1.69 -14.04
C ALA A 206 -6.87 3.03 -13.31
N GLY A 207 -7.91 3.82 -13.62
CA GLY A 207 -8.09 5.16 -13.06
C GLY A 207 -8.20 5.17 -11.53
N GLY A 208 -8.83 4.14 -10.94
CA GLY A 208 -8.97 4.00 -9.49
C GLY A 208 -7.65 3.62 -8.81
N THR A 209 -6.92 2.67 -9.40
CA THR A 209 -5.59 2.30 -8.92
C THR A 209 -4.60 3.46 -9.02
N SER A 210 -4.68 4.21 -10.13
CA SER A 210 -3.92 5.43 -10.38
C SER A 210 -4.22 6.49 -9.34
N TYR A 211 -5.51 6.70 -9.03
CA TYR A 211 -5.95 7.62 -7.99
C TYR A 211 -5.33 7.30 -6.63
N VAL A 212 -5.37 6.04 -6.18
CA VAL A 212 -4.75 5.60 -4.91
C VAL A 212 -3.23 5.83 -4.92
N ALA A 213 -2.55 5.45 -6.01
CA ALA A 213 -1.10 5.61 -6.11
C ALA A 213 -0.68 7.09 -6.02
N THR A 214 -1.33 7.98 -6.77
CA THR A 214 -1.00 9.41 -6.77
C THR A 214 -1.38 10.10 -5.46
N ALA A 215 -2.54 9.76 -4.89
CA ALA A 215 -3.04 10.38 -3.67
C ALA A 215 -2.21 10.03 -2.41
N THR A 216 -1.50 8.91 -2.45
CA THR A 216 -0.56 8.47 -1.41
C THR A 216 0.88 8.95 -1.65
N GLY A 217 1.13 9.68 -2.73
CA GLY A 217 2.48 10.15 -3.09
C GLY A 217 3.40 9.06 -3.63
N GLY A 218 2.83 7.95 -4.11
CA GLY A 218 3.52 6.95 -4.89
C GLY A 218 3.41 7.22 -6.39
N ARG A 219 3.57 6.17 -7.20
CA ARG A 219 3.71 6.27 -8.67
C ARG A 219 3.10 5.08 -9.38
N ILE A 220 2.83 5.26 -10.66
CA ILE A 220 2.39 4.22 -11.58
C ILE A 220 3.60 3.84 -12.44
N SER A 221 3.90 2.54 -12.56
CA SER A 221 4.85 2.08 -13.56
C SER A 221 4.22 2.21 -14.93
N ILE A 222 4.83 3.03 -15.78
CA ILE A 222 4.47 3.15 -17.19
C ILE A 222 5.42 2.28 -18.04
N SER A 223 6.45 1.70 -17.43
CA SER A 223 7.40 0.80 -18.11
C SER A 223 7.11 -0.67 -17.78
N ASN A 224 7.57 -1.55 -18.66
CA ASN A 224 7.61 -3.00 -18.44
C ASN A 224 8.67 -3.41 -17.40
N ASP A 225 9.35 -2.44 -16.79
CA ASP A 225 10.44 -2.63 -15.84
C ASP A 225 9.98 -2.24 -14.43
N ALA A 226 9.37 -3.21 -13.75
CA ALA A 226 9.00 -3.08 -12.34
C ALA A 226 10.23 -2.85 -11.43
N THR A 227 11.42 -3.31 -11.83
CA THR A 227 12.65 -3.21 -11.03
C THR A 227 13.09 -1.76 -10.84
N ALA A 228 12.98 -0.92 -11.88
CA ALA A 228 13.27 0.51 -11.75
C ALA A 228 12.34 1.22 -10.76
N LEU A 229 11.03 0.94 -10.81
CA LEU A 229 10.08 1.52 -9.86
C LEU A 229 10.35 1.06 -8.43
N LEU A 230 10.73 -0.20 -8.26
CA LEU A 230 11.07 -0.76 -6.96
C LEU A 230 12.32 -0.13 -6.36
N HIS A 231 13.36 0.04 -7.17
CA HIS A 231 14.58 0.76 -6.78
C HIS A 231 14.27 2.21 -6.41
N ASP A 232 13.47 2.92 -7.22
CA ASP A 232 13.01 4.28 -6.90
C ASP A 232 12.27 4.30 -5.56
N ALA A 233 11.35 3.36 -5.33
CA ALA A 233 10.59 3.26 -4.08
C ALA A 233 11.48 2.98 -2.85
N MET A 234 12.59 2.26 -3.02
CA MET A 234 13.59 2.03 -1.97
C MET A 234 14.38 3.31 -1.69
N VAL A 235 14.92 3.97 -2.72
CA VAL A 235 15.69 5.22 -2.56
C VAL A 235 14.81 6.29 -1.92
N GLU A 236 13.59 6.49 -2.41
CA GLU A 236 12.66 7.48 -1.87
C GLU A 236 12.16 7.15 -0.45
N SER A 237 12.33 5.91 0.03
CA SER A 237 12.03 5.52 1.42
C SER A 237 13.17 5.86 2.39
N SER A 238 14.40 5.96 1.89
CA SER A 238 15.61 6.19 2.70
C SER A 238 15.80 7.65 3.14
N ALA A 239 15.35 8.62 2.33
CA ALA A 239 15.49 10.04 2.62
C ALA A 239 14.26 10.82 2.13
N TYR A 240 13.53 11.43 3.06
CA TYR A 240 12.32 12.19 2.76
C TYR A 240 12.12 13.33 3.78
N TYR A 241 11.30 14.31 3.39
CA TYR A 241 10.86 15.40 4.27
C TYR A 241 9.42 15.17 4.70
N LEU A 242 9.14 15.32 6.00
CA LEU A 242 7.77 15.38 6.52
C LEU A 242 7.37 16.85 6.66
N LEU A 243 6.32 17.24 5.93
CA LEU A 243 5.78 18.60 5.95
C LEU A 243 4.39 18.59 6.60
N GLY A 244 4.25 19.30 7.72
CA GLY A 244 2.96 19.57 8.34
C GLY A 244 2.40 20.91 7.85
N PHE A 245 1.12 20.95 7.53
CA PHE A 245 0.39 22.20 7.27
C PHE A 245 -1.02 22.11 7.86
N GLN A 246 -1.58 23.26 8.23
CA GLN A 246 -2.97 23.34 8.64
C GLN A 246 -3.84 23.71 7.43
N PRO A 247 -4.81 22.87 7.03
CA PRO A 247 -5.74 23.21 5.96
C PRO A 247 -6.50 24.51 6.27
N SER A 248 -6.75 25.33 5.25
CA SER A 248 -7.65 26.48 5.39
C SER A 248 -9.06 26.02 5.80
N PRO A 249 -9.79 26.78 6.63
CA PRO A 249 -11.19 26.46 6.95
C PRO A 249 -12.04 26.31 5.69
N GLY A 250 -13.03 25.43 5.72
CA GLY A 250 -13.99 25.25 4.63
C GLY A 250 -14.64 23.87 4.64
N GLU A 251 -15.46 23.61 3.64
CA GLU A 251 -16.19 22.34 3.50
C GLU A 251 -15.23 21.12 3.50
N PRO A 252 -15.66 20.00 4.12
CA PRO A 252 -15.00 18.71 3.98
C PRO A 252 -14.91 18.28 2.51
N GLY A 253 -13.89 17.50 2.18
CA GLY A 253 -13.72 16.91 0.86
C GLY A 253 -12.29 16.98 0.32
N GLU A 254 -12.10 16.44 -0.88
CA GLU A 254 -10.81 16.41 -1.56
C GLU A 254 -10.32 17.82 -1.92
N ARG A 255 -9.05 18.11 -1.64
CA ARG A 255 -8.38 19.35 -1.99
C ARG A 255 -7.04 19.08 -2.65
N LYS A 256 -6.69 19.88 -3.65
CA LYS A 256 -5.41 19.77 -4.36
C LYS A 256 -4.25 20.25 -3.48
N LEU A 257 -3.14 19.53 -3.53
CA LEU A 257 -1.89 19.85 -2.88
C LEU A 257 -0.81 20.10 -3.94
N LYS A 258 -0.05 21.18 -3.80
CA LYS A 258 1.08 21.48 -4.68
C LYS A 258 2.30 21.89 -3.87
N VAL A 259 3.34 21.06 -3.93
CA VAL A 259 4.62 21.32 -3.27
C VAL A 259 5.61 21.87 -4.31
N ARG A 260 6.31 22.95 -3.98
CA ARG A 260 7.36 23.54 -4.82
C ARG A 260 8.61 23.78 -3.99
N VAL A 261 9.76 23.59 -4.60
CA VAL A 261 11.07 23.91 -4.01
C VAL A 261 11.69 25.09 -4.76
N ARG A 262 12.48 25.91 -4.06
CA ARG A 262 13.12 27.10 -4.65
C ARG A 262 14.35 26.78 -5.50
N ARG A 263 15.01 25.65 -5.21
CA ARG A 263 16.22 25.23 -5.93
C ARG A 263 15.85 24.67 -7.31
N GLU A 264 16.47 25.21 -8.34
CA GLU A 264 16.31 24.75 -9.72
C GLU A 264 16.92 23.37 -9.93
N GLY A 265 16.42 22.63 -10.94
CA GLY A 265 16.90 21.30 -11.30
C GLY A 265 16.43 20.16 -10.38
N LEU A 266 15.62 20.44 -9.36
CA LEU A 266 15.05 19.40 -8.48
C LEU A 266 13.66 18.96 -8.94
N THR A 267 13.40 17.66 -8.82
CA THR A 267 12.07 17.09 -9.01
C THR A 267 11.41 16.85 -7.65
N VAL A 268 10.24 17.46 -7.43
CA VAL A 268 9.48 17.27 -6.18
C VAL A 268 8.52 16.11 -6.33
N ARG A 269 8.56 15.18 -5.37
CA ARG A 269 7.61 14.08 -5.24
C ARG A 269 6.83 14.24 -3.95
N ALA A 270 5.52 14.39 -4.08
CA ALA A 270 4.59 14.57 -2.97
C ALA A 270 3.19 14.15 -3.42
N PRO A 271 2.29 13.81 -2.48
CA PRO A 271 0.87 13.68 -2.77
C PRO A 271 0.34 14.94 -3.47
N ASP A 272 -0.51 14.77 -4.49
CA ASP A 272 -1.10 15.85 -5.27
C ASP A 272 -2.44 16.36 -4.71
N ARG A 273 -2.90 15.74 -3.61
CA ARG A 273 -4.18 16.01 -2.96
C ARG A 273 -4.18 15.57 -1.49
N TYR A 274 -5.21 15.97 -0.77
CA TYR A 274 -5.52 15.53 0.60
C TYR A 274 -7.04 15.65 0.84
N LEU A 275 -7.55 14.91 1.82
CA LEU A 275 -8.94 15.03 2.26
C LEU A 275 -9.01 15.99 3.45
N ALA A 276 -9.85 17.02 3.33
CA ALA A 276 -10.16 17.94 4.41
C ALA A 276 -11.41 17.47 5.16
N GLY A 277 -11.44 17.66 6.48
CA GLY A 277 -12.52 17.23 7.35
C GLY A 277 -12.05 16.15 8.33
N GLU A 278 -12.95 15.76 9.23
CA GLU A 278 -12.67 14.63 10.12
C GLU A 278 -12.65 13.32 9.32
N PRO A 279 -11.65 12.45 9.54
CA PRO A 279 -11.64 11.14 8.90
C PRO A 279 -12.91 10.39 9.31
N ALA A 280 -13.59 9.78 8.33
CA ALA A 280 -14.71 8.89 8.62
C ALA A 280 -14.18 7.64 9.36
N THR A 281 -14.19 7.65 10.69
CA THR A 281 -13.90 6.47 11.51
C THR A 281 -15.12 5.56 11.51
N SER A 282 -15.26 4.73 10.48
CA SER A 282 -16.41 3.82 10.32
C SER A 282 -16.07 2.34 10.51
N SER A 283 -15.21 1.99 11.47
CA SER A 283 -15.07 0.59 11.87
C SER A 283 -15.35 0.40 13.36
N LYS A 284 -16.08 -0.67 13.66
CA LYS A 284 -16.16 -1.21 15.02
C LYS A 284 -14.73 -1.54 15.47
N PRO A 285 -14.36 -1.25 16.73
CA PRO A 285 -13.06 -1.63 17.24
C PRO A 285 -12.84 -3.13 17.04
N VAL A 286 -11.82 -3.50 16.26
CA VAL A 286 -11.37 -4.88 16.14
C VAL A 286 -10.71 -5.26 17.47
N PRO A 287 -10.95 -6.48 18.03
CA PRO A 287 -10.28 -6.88 19.27
C PRO A 287 -8.75 -6.74 19.15
N PRO A 288 -8.04 -6.22 20.18
CA PRO A 288 -6.59 -6.00 20.12
C PRO A 288 -5.80 -7.25 19.70
N ALA A 289 -6.20 -8.44 20.18
CA ALA A 289 -5.58 -9.70 19.78
C ALA A 289 -5.69 -9.99 18.27
N VAL A 290 -6.81 -9.64 17.65
CA VAL A 290 -7.01 -9.79 16.20
C VAL A 290 -6.20 -8.74 15.44
N GLN A 291 -6.07 -7.53 15.98
CA GLN A 291 -5.18 -6.51 15.40
C GLN A 291 -3.71 -6.94 15.46
N ALA A 292 -3.27 -7.50 16.59
CA ALA A 292 -1.91 -7.98 16.81
C ALA A 292 -1.53 -9.13 15.86
N LEU A 293 -2.43 -10.11 15.65
CA LEU A 293 -2.28 -11.14 14.60
C LEU A 293 -2.14 -10.53 13.20
N GLY A 294 -2.73 -9.35 13.02
CA GLY A 294 -2.69 -8.55 11.82
C GLY A 294 -1.40 -7.75 11.64
N LEU A 295 -0.44 -7.72 12.56
CA LEU A 295 0.78 -6.91 12.41
C LEU A 295 1.92 -7.66 11.70
N VAL A 296 2.78 -6.90 11.02
CA VAL A 296 4.00 -7.40 10.36
C VAL A 296 5.18 -7.46 11.32
N SER A 297 5.19 -6.64 12.37
CA SER A 297 6.05 -6.82 13.55
C SER A 297 5.27 -7.52 14.65
N ASP A 298 5.98 -8.15 15.58
CA ASP A 298 5.37 -8.53 16.84
C ASP A 298 4.77 -7.27 17.46
N ALA A 299 3.50 -7.36 17.87
CA ALA A 299 2.88 -6.31 18.65
C ALA A 299 3.60 -6.29 20.00
N THR A 300 4.60 -5.42 20.14
CA THR A 300 5.13 -5.12 21.46
C THR A 300 4.08 -4.27 22.13
N ASP A 301 3.09 -4.93 22.76
CA ASP A 301 1.91 -4.38 23.43
C ASP A 301 2.25 -3.53 24.68
N ILE A 302 3.41 -2.89 24.67
CA ILE A 302 3.81 -1.89 25.63
C ILE A 302 4.00 -0.60 24.82
N PRO A 303 2.94 0.23 24.69
CA PRO A 303 3.08 1.53 24.07
C PRO A 303 4.08 2.33 24.91
N LEU A 304 5.25 2.61 24.35
CA LEU A 304 6.31 3.33 25.02
C LEU A 304 6.67 4.58 24.22
N ARG A 305 6.72 5.72 24.92
CA ARG A 305 7.26 6.97 24.43
C ARG A 305 8.68 7.09 24.94
N VAL A 306 9.62 7.30 24.02
CA VAL A 306 11.03 7.50 24.37
C VAL A 306 11.42 8.90 23.93
N SER A 307 11.93 9.68 24.88
CA SER A 307 12.51 11.00 24.63
C SER A 307 13.97 10.98 25.06
N THR A 308 14.86 11.39 24.16
CA THR A 308 16.29 11.55 24.47
C THR A 308 16.58 13.02 24.74
N LEU A 309 17.08 13.32 25.92
CA LEU A 309 17.55 14.64 26.33
C LEU A 309 19.08 14.61 26.35
N PHE A 310 19.69 15.46 25.53
CA PHE A 310 21.14 15.66 25.56
C PHE A 310 21.45 16.74 26.59
N LEU A 311 22.16 16.37 27.65
CA LEU A 311 22.69 17.30 28.65
C LEU A 311 24.16 17.58 28.31
N ASP A 312 24.58 18.82 28.55
CA ASP A 312 25.86 19.41 28.08
C ASP A 312 27.06 18.45 28.08
N THR A 313 27.90 18.63 27.06
CA THR A 313 29.25 18.05 27.00
C THR A 313 30.12 18.57 28.12
N SER A 314 30.71 17.67 28.91
CA SER A 314 31.76 18.05 29.87
C SER A 314 32.99 18.57 29.12
N ALA A 315 33.85 19.34 29.80
CA ALA A 315 35.11 19.84 29.21
C ALA A 315 36.07 18.71 28.75
N ARG A 316 35.76 17.45 29.06
CA ARG A 316 36.48 16.24 28.62
C ARG A 316 35.81 15.50 27.46
N GLY A 317 34.72 16.04 26.89
CA GLY A 317 34.00 15.44 25.76
C GLY A 317 32.99 14.36 26.14
N GLU A 318 32.69 14.19 27.44
CA GLU A 318 31.67 13.25 27.89
C GLU A 318 30.28 13.85 27.64
N VAL A 319 29.42 13.11 26.93
CA VAL A 319 28.03 13.48 26.68
C VAL A 319 27.14 12.69 27.64
N THR A 320 26.40 13.39 28.50
CA THR A 320 25.36 12.71 29.30
C THR A 320 24.06 12.75 28.53
N THR A 321 23.57 11.57 28.12
CA THR A 321 22.26 11.44 27.48
C THR A 321 21.28 10.86 28.49
N THR A 322 20.20 11.58 28.77
CA THR A 322 19.08 11.03 29.54
C THR A 322 18.05 10.47 28.57
N VAL A 323 17.73 9.19 28.71
CA VAL A 323 16.65 8.53 27.98
C VAL A 323 15.44 8.47 28.90
N ALA A 324 14.43 9.29 28.64
CA ALA A 324 13.15 9.21 29.32
C ALA A 324 12.24 8.22 28.58
N VAL A 325 11.86 7.14 29.25
CA VAL A 325 10.89 6.16 28.75
C VAL A 325 9.60 6.32 29.53
N GLU A 326 8.53 6.69 28.85
CA GLU A 326 7.17 6.73 29.39
C GLU A 326 6.40 5.54 28.83
N LEU A 327 5.71 4.82 29.70
CA LEU A 327 4.93 3.64 29.37
C LEU A 327 3.45 4.01 29.48
N ASP A 328 2.69 3.80 28.41
CA ASP A 328 1.26 4.04 28.43
C ASP A 328 0.58 2.97 29.29
N LYS A 329 -0.27 3.41 30.23
CA LYS A 329 -0.96 2.52 31.16
C LYS A 329 -2.14 1.87 30.45
N ASP A 330 -1.94 0.67 29.93
CA ASP A 330 -3.10 -0.14 29.53
C ASP A 330 -3.86 -0.59 30.77
N ALA A 331 -5.09 -0.10 30.92
CA ALA A 331 -5.99 -0.37 32.04
C ALA A 331 -6.40 -1.85 32.19
N ALA A 332 -5.99 -2.72 31.24
CA ALA A 332 -6.46 -4.10 31.13
C ALA A 332 -5.48 -5.16 31.69
N VAL A 333 -4.27 -4.80 32.12
CA VAL A 333 -3.29 -5.76 32.64
C VAL A 333 -3.10 -5.55 34.14
N SER A 334 -3.56 -6.52 34.95
CA SER A 334 -3.39 -6.55 36.40
C SER A 334 -2.12 -7.36 36.78
N GLY A 335 -1.18 -6.73 37.48
CA GLY A 335 0.05 -7.37 38.00
C GLY A 335 1.26 -6.42 38.08
N GLU A 336 2.26 -6.76 38.90
CA GLU A 336 3.58 -6.10 38.86
C GLU A 336 4.23 -6.31 37.49
N ARG A 337 4.80 -5.24 36.91
CA ARG A 337 5.51 -5.32 35.63
C ARG A 337 7.01 -5.23 35.87
N HIS A 338 7.73 -6.25 35.41
CA HIS A 338 9.18 -6.24 35.30
C HIS A 338 9.56 -5.81 33.88
N LEU A 339 10.35 -4.74 33.77
CA LEU A 339 10.93 -4.28 32.52
C LEU A 339 12.42 -4.59 32.49
N ASN A 340 12.84 -5.39 31.52
CA ASN A 340 14.26 -5.58 31.21
C ASN A 340 14.68 -4.53 30.18
N LEU A 341 15.49 -3.56 30.59
CA LEU A 341 16.09 -2.56 29.74
C LEU A 341 17.47 -3.04 29.27
N LEU A 342 17.69 -3.06 27.96
CA LEU A 342 19.02 -3.19 27.35
C LEU A 342 19.34 -1.86 26.66
N VAL A 343 20.43 -1.22 27.11
CA VAL A 343 21.00 -0.03 26.47
C VAL A 343 22.27 -0.45 25.75
N GLU A 344 22.32 -0.22 24.43
CA GLU A 344 23.49 -0.52 23.61
C GLU A 344 24.02 0.78 22.97
N ALA A 345 25.29 1.07 23.17
CA ALA A 345 25.98 2.22 22.60
C ALA A 345 27.00 1.73 21.55
N HIS A 346 26.81 2.14 20.30
CA HIS A 346 27.70 1.82 19.19
C HIS A 346 28.65 2.99 18.90
N PRO A 347 29.97 2.76 18.88
CA PRO A 347 30.92 3.74 18.37
C PRO A 347 30.66 4.08 16.89
N LEU A 348 30.78 5.36 16.51
CA LEU A 348 30.56 5.83 15.14
C LEU A 348 31.69 5.40 14.19
N ASP A 349 32.90 5.31 14.73
CA ASP A 349 34.08 4.66 14.18
C ASP A 349 34.08 3.17 14.56
N ARG A 350 34.67 2.29 13.74
CA ARG A 350 34.66 0.83 13.98
C ARG A 350 35.12 0.50 15.42
N GLY A 351 34.21 0.03 16.26
CA GLY A 351 34.46 -0.38 17.64
C GLY A 351 33.40 -1.35 18.17
N GLU A 352 33.72 -2.04 19.26
CA GLU A 352 32.78 -2.96 19.93
C GLU A 352 31.67 -2.17 20.63
N PRO A 353 30.40 -2.59 20.54
CA PRO A 353 29.31 -1.94 21.26
C PRO A 353 29.43 -2.14 22.76
N VAL A 354 29.09 -1.10 23.53
CA VAL A 354 28.97 -1.18 24.98
C VAL A 354 27.51 -1.48 25.32
N ARG A 355 27.27 -2.48 26.18
CA ARG A 355 25.93 -2.90 26.60
C ARG A 355 25.76 -2.71 28.09
N ASP A 356 24.62 -2.16 28.48
CA ASP A 356 24.17 -2.09 29.86
C ASP A 356 22.76 -2.71 29.97
N THR A 357 22.56 -3.54 30.98
CA THR A 357 21.30 -4.24 31.23
C THR A 357 20.79 -3.89 32.61
N SER A 358 19.56 -3.41 32.70
CA SER A 358 18.89 -3.08 33.96
C SER A 358 17.51 -3.71 34.02
N GLU A 359 17.10 -4.13 35.21
CA GLU A 359 15.74 -4.60 35.48
C GLU A 359 15.02 -3.55 36.33
N LEU A 360 13.85 -3.13 35.88
CA LEU A 360 13.02 -2.11 36.51
C LEU A 360 11.68 -2.73 36.92
N SER A 361 11.41 -2.71 38.22
CA SER A 361 10.09 -3.06 38.75
C SER A 361 9.23 -1.80 38.81
N ILE A 362 8.10 -1.81 38.11
CA ILE A 362 7.17 -0.68 38.09
C ILE A 362 6.02 -0.97 39.06
N PRO A 363 5.94 -0.25 40.20
CA PRO A 363 4.83 -0.41 41.12
C PRO A 363 3.54 0.11 40.48
N LEU A 364 2.41 -0.54 40.80
CA LEU A 364 1.09 -0.03 40.45
C LEU A 364 0.79 1.19 41.32
N GLY A 365 0.45 2.31 40.68
CA GLY A 365 -0.03 3.53 41.34
C GLY A 365 -1.54 3.65 41.26
#